data_AF-A0A369AW29-F1
#
_entry.id   AF-A0A369AW29-F1
#
_cell.length_a   1.000
_cell.length_b   1.000
_cell.length_c   1.000
_cell.angle_alpha   90.00
_cell.angle_beta   90.00
_cell.angle_gamma   90.00
#
_symmetry.space_group_name_H-M   'P 1'
#
loop_
_entity.id
_entity.type
_entity.pdbx_description
1 polymer ?
#
loop_
_entity_poly.entity_id
_entity_poly.type
_entity_poly.pdbx_seq_one_letter_code
_entity_poly.pdbx_strand_id
1 'polypeptide(L)'
;MATYTTNLNLEKPDENDNFRRQVINENMNKIDAAVAAKADKSQIQGMLADYVRQPGYAEATGSANAYLASLNPAPAEYASGMGIAVKINVINTGASTINVDGLGAKSILDSKGNAMTAGKLKSGSIYSLKYNGINFILQGEGGGGTAGAGDVLGGKTFTNDVGDQTGTMVNRGSVTITPGTANQAILAGYHNGGGYVKGDTNLIAGNIKNGVNIFGVTGELEMSAGNAIIYEAREIIDTSDTLPEKMREVTVNYKGYYRVEFYLRSYGSALVYAQIRANNSVVIEKSVTNNGGVYCSEDIYLSAPGTITLYLWTSSSSTSSRVEPFSIGTTMKNIVQSVT
;
A
#
# COMPACT_ATOMS: atom_id res chain seq x y z
N MET A 1 6.54 -80.22 -54.13
CA MET A 1 7.30 -79.76 -52.95
C MET A 1 6.27 -79.44 -51.90
N ALA A 2 6.46 -79.87 -50.66
CA ALA A 2 5.53 -79.57 -49.58
C ALA A 2 5.28 -78.05 -49.47
N THR A 3 4.01 -77.66 -49.34
CA THR A 3 3.63 -76.26 -49.11
C THR A 3 3.23 -76.07 -47.66
N TYR A 4 3.55 -74.92 -47.07
CA TYR A 4 3.36 -74.68 -45.63
C TYR A 4 2.43 -73.51 -45.33
N THR A 5 1.74 -73.54 -44.18
CA THR A 5 0.98 -72.39 -43.67
C THR A 5 1.92 -71.27 -43.21
N THR A 6 1.56 -70.01 -43.41
CA THR A 6 2.40 -68.85 -43.07
C THR A 6 2.71 -68.69 -41.59
N ASN A 7 1.74 -68.93 -40.70
CA ASN A 7 1.86 -68.56 -39.29
C ASN A 7 2.47 -69.66 -38.41
N LEU A 8 2.16 -70.93 -38.70
CA LEU A 8 2.53 -72.07 -37.87
C LEU A 8 3.44 -73.08 -38.60
N ASN A 9 3.78 -72.80 -39.86
CA ASN A 9 4.60 -73.68 -40.71
C ASN A 9 4.12 -75.14 -40.72
N LEU A 10 2.79 -75.34 -40.79
CA LEU A 10 2.14 -76.64 -40.92
C LEU A 10 2.20 -77.07 -42.38
N GLU A 11 2.54 -78.32 -42.64
CA GLU A 11 2.53 -78.89 -44.00
C GLU A 11 1.07 -79.02 -44.47
N LYS A 12 0.77 -78.43 -45.64
CA LYS A 12 -0.57 -78.49 -46.24
C LYS A 12 -0.72 -79.80 -47.00
N PRO A 13 -1.92 -80.42 -46.98
CA PRO A 13 -2.20 -81.56 -47.85
C PRO A 13 -2.23 -81.11 -49.31
N ASP A 14 -1.53 -81.80 -50.20
CA ASP A 14 -1.65 -81.65 -51.65
C ASP A 14 -2.74 -82.58 -52.21
N GLU A 15 -3.33 -82.23 -53.37
CA GLU A 15 -4.47 -82.98 -53.98
C GLU A 15 -4.17 -84.47 -54.28
N ASN A 16 -2.88 -84.83 -54.37
CA ASN A 16 -2.41 -86.18 -54.68
C ASN A 16 -1.66 -86.86 -53.51
N ASP A 17 -1.73 -86.31 -52.30
CA ASP A 17 -1.02 -86.87 -51.15
C ASP A 17 -1.69 -88.12 -50.58
N ASN A 18 -0.86 -89.12 -50.24
CA ASN A 18 -1.29 -90.20 -49.36
C ASN A 18 -1.33 -89.70 -47.91
N PHE A 19 -2.41 -89.97 -47.17
CA PHE A 19 -2.53 -89.59 -45.77
C PHE A 19 -1.40 -90.17 -44.90
N ARG A 20 -0.43 -89.34 -44.51
CA ARG A 20 0.68 -89.72 -43.63
C ARG A 20 0.37 -89.35 -42.19
N ARG A 21 0.17 -90.37 -41.34
CA ARG A 21 -0.02 -90.21 -39.88
C ARG A 21 1.08 -89.36 -39.22
N GLN A 22 2.32 -89.46 -39.70
CA GLN A 22 3.45 -88.68 -39.19
C GLN A 22 3.23 -87.17 -39.36
N VAL A 23 2.85 -86.72 -40.56
CA VAL A 23 2.62 -85.29 -40.86
C VAL A 23 1.47 -84.74 -40.02
N ILE A 24 0.41 -85.54 -39.84
CA ILE A 24 -0.71 -85.18 -38.97
C ILE A 24 -0.23 -84.98 -37.54
N ASN A 25 0.53 -85.92 -36.97
CA ASN A 25 1.03 -85.81 -35.60
C ASN A 25 1.96 -84.60 -35.43
N GLU A 26 2.85 -84.35 -36.39
CA GLU A 26 3.76 -83.20 -36.35
C GLU A 26 3.01 -81.87 -36.44
N ASN A 27 2.01 -81.76 -37.32
CA ASN A 27 1.15 -80.59 -37.40
C ASN A 27 0.32 -80.40 -36.13
N MET A 28 -0.23 -81.48 -35.55
CA MET A 28 -0.98 -81.42 -34.30
C MET A 28 -0.12 -80.95 -33.13
N ASN A 29 1.14 -81.41 -33.03
CA ASN A 29 2.07 -80.93 -32.01
C ASN A 29 2.37 -79.43 -32.17
N LYS A 30 2.55 -78.94 -33.41
CA LYS A 30 2.76 -77.50 -33.70
C LYS A 30 1.54 -76.66 -33.34
N ILE A 31 0.33 -77.17 -33.64
CA ILE A 31 -0.93 -76.50 -33.28
C ILE A 31 -1.06 -76.44 -31.75
N ASP A 32 -0.87 -77.55 -31.04
CA ASP A 32 -0.97 -77.62 -29.58
C ASP A 32 -0.01 -76.63 -28.91
N ALA A 33 1.27 -76.63 -29.29
CA ALA A 33 2.26 -75.70 -28.76
C ALA A 33 1.88 -74.22 -29.01
N ALA A 34 1.38 -73.89 -30.19
CA ALA A 34 0.98 -72.52 -30.52
C ALA A 34 -0.31 -72.08 -29.80
N VAL A 35 -1.26 -73.00 -29.64
CA VAL A 35 -2.48 -72.75 -28.87
C VAL A 35 -2.14 -72.58 -27.39
N ALA A 36 -1.25 -73.41 -26.83
CA ALA A 36 -0.77 -73.28 -25.46
C ALA A 36 -0.05 -71.94 -25.22
N ALA A 37 0.80 -71.49 -26.15
CA ALA A 37 1.48 -70.20 -26.05
C ALA A 37 0.51 -69.00 -26.11
N LYS A 38 -0.59 -69.09 -26.87
CA LYS A 38 -1.67 -68.07 -26.85
C LYS A 38 -2.59 -68.18 -25.64
N ALA A 39 -2.71 -69.36 -25.06
CA ALA A 39 -3.43 -69.59 -23.81
C ALA A 39 -2.62 -69.10 -22.60
N ASP A 40 -1.33 -68.82 -22.76
CA ASP A 40 -0.51 -68.16 -21.76
C ASP A 40 -0.96 -66.70 -21.57
N LYS A 41 -1.95 -66.54 -20.71
CA LYS A 41 -2.49 -65.24 -20.26
C LYS A 41 -1.45 -64.41 -19.51
N SER A 42 -0.21 -64.90 -19.29
CA SER A 42 0.85 -64.18 -18.58
C SER A 42 1.11 -62.77 -19.14
N GLN A 43 1.11 -62.60 -20.45
CA GLN A 43 1.26 -61.27 -21.07
C GLN A 43 0.09 -60.33 -20.74
N ILE A 44 -1.14 -60.86 -20.75
CA ILE A 44 -2.35 -60.11 -20.39
C ILE A 44 -2.34 -59.77 -18.89
N GLN A 45 -1.93 -60.71 -18.04
CA GLN A 45 -1.81 -60.47 -16.60
C GLN A 45 -0.71 -59.46 -16.26
N GLY A 46 0.43 -59.50 -16.96
CA GLY A 46 1.50 -58.51 -16.85
C GLY A 46 1.04 -57.12 -17.29
N MET A 47 0.27 -57.02 -18.38
CA MET A 47 -0.36 -55.76 -18.77
C MET A 47 -1.37 -55.27 -17.73
N LEU A 48 -2.20 -56.15 -17.17
CA LEU A 48 -3.19 -55.81 -16.13
C LEU A 48 -2.55 -55.25 -14.85
N ALA A 49 -1.33 -55.67 -14.52
CA ALA A 49 -0.57 -55.17 -13.37
C ALA A 49 0.33 -53.96 -13.68
N ASP A 50 0.42 -53.50 -14.94
CA ASP A 50 1.26 -52.36 -15.34
C ASP A 50 0.59 -51.01 -15.00
N TYR A 51 0.53 -50.69 -13.71
CA TYR A 51 -0.04 -49.44 -13.22
C TYR A 51 0.76 -48.19 -13.62
N VAL A 52 1.94 -48.34 -14.22
CA VAL A 52 2.69 -47.21 -14.79
C VAL A 52 2.01 -46.73 -16.08
N ARG A 53 1.58 -47.67 -16.93
CA ARG A 53 0.89 -47.36 -18.20
C ARG A 53 -0.62 -47.22 -18.06
N GLN A 54 -1.23 -48.00 -17.16
CA GLN A 54 -2.67 -48.03 -16.95
C GLN A 54 -3.00 -47.83 -15.47
N PRO A 55 -3.21 -46.59 -15.01
CA PRO A 55 -3.50 -46.31 -13.61
C PRO A 55 -4.69 -47.13 -13.09
N GLY A 56 -4.51 -47.75 -11.92
CA GLY A 56 -5.57 -48.53 -11.27
C GLY A 56 -6.64 -47.62 -10.67
N TYR A 57 -7.84 -48.16 -10.42
CA TYR A 57 -8.88 -47.46 -9.66
C TYR A 57 -9.14 -48.18 -8.34
N ALA A 58 -9.27 -47.42 -7.24
CA ALA A 58 -9.68 -47.94 -5.95
C ALA A 58 -10.61 -46.97 -5.22
N GLU A 59 -11.55 -47.51 -4.46
CA GLU A 59 -12.23 -46.74 -3.41
C GLU A 59 -11.39 -46.83 -2.14
N ALA A 60 -11.04 -45.70 -1.54
CA ALA A 60 -10.23 -45.67 -0.35
C ALA A 60 -10.99 -46.26 0.85
N THR A 61 -10.24 -46.86 1.76
CA THR A 61 -10.67 -47.14 3.13
C THR A 61 -9.71 -46.48 4.12
N GLY A 62 -9.76 -46.83 5.40
CA GLY A 62 -8.96 -46.20 6.44
C GLY A 62 -9.61 -44.94 7.00
N SER A 63 -8.80 -44.06 7.57
CA SER A 63 -9.24 -42.85 8.28
C SER A 63 -8.73 -41.58 7.62
N ALA A 64 -9.19 -40.42 8.09
CA ALA A 64 -8.65 -39.13 7.64
C ALA A 64 -7.12 -39.13 7.75
N ASN A 65 -6.45 -38.66 6.69
CA ASN A 65 -5.00 -38.56 6.57
C ASN A 65 -4.22 -39.90 6.47
N ALA A 66 -4.88 -41.05 6.62
CA ALA A 66 -4.26 -42.38 6.51
C ALA A 66 -5.15 -43.28 5.64
N TYR A 67 -5.05 -43.09 4.33
CA TYR A 67 -5.87 -43.80 3.35
C TYR A 67 -5.27 -45.16 3.01
N LEU A 68 -6.14 -46.12 2.77
CA LEU A 68 -5.77 -47.44 2.25
C LEU A 68 -6.43 -47.63 0.89
N ALA A 69 -5.72 -48.21 -0.05
CA ALA A 69 -6.27 -48.58 -1.35
C ALA A 69 -5.87 -50.02 -1.70
N SER A 70 -6.76 -50.73 -2.37
CA SER A 70 -6.48 -52.08 -2.86
C SER A 70 -6.73 -52.16 -4.35
N LEU A 71 -5.76 -52.65 -5.09
CA LEU A 71 -5.81 -52.84 -6.54
C LEU A 71 -5.91 -54.32 -6.88
N ASN A 72 -6.50 -54.63 -8.03
CA ASN A 72 -6.60 -55.99 -8.54
C ASN A 72 -6.22 -56.01 -10.03
N PRO A 73 -5.10 -56.65 -10.40
CA PRO A 73 -4.18 -57.42 -9.55
C PRO A 73 -3.36 -56.56 -8.57
N ALA A 74 -3.03 -57.09 -7.39
CA ALA A 74 -2.21 -56.36 -6.41
C ALA A 74 -0.76 -56.18 -6.94
N PRO A 75 -0.19 -54.97 -6.89
CA PRO A 75 1.20 -54.74 -7.26
C PRO A 75 2.14 -55.36 -6.22
N ALA A 76 3.29 -55.89 -6.67
CA ALA A 76 4.30 -56.47 -5.79
C ALA A 76 5.13 -55.39 -5.06
N GLU A 77 5.29 -54.23 -5.68
CA GLU A 77 6.04 -53.09 -5.14
C GLU A 77 5.56 -51.78 -5.79
N TYR A 78 6.00 -50.65 -5.23
CA TYR A 78 5.79 -49.35 -5.86
C TYR A 78 6.81 -49.11 -6.98
N ALA A 79 6.34 -49.08 -8.22
CA ALA A 79 7.16 -48.66 -9.36
C ALA A 79 7.09 -47.15 -9.57
N SER A 80 8.22 -46.49 -9.84
CA SER A 80 8.20 -45.06 -10.22
C SER A 80 7.33 -44.85 -11.47
N GLY A 81 6.47 -43.83 -11.42
CA GLY A 81 5.46 -43.56 -12.44
C GLY A 81 4.13 -44.29 -12.24
N MET A 82 4.03 -45.22 -11.28
CA MET A 82 2.79 -45.94 -10.95
C MET A 82 1.65 -44.95 -10.66
N GLY A 83 0.53 -45.11 -11.37
CA GLY A 83 -0.66 -44.29 -11.22
C GLY A 83 -1.78 -45.01 -10.47
N ILE A 84 -2.51 -44.26 -9.65
CA ILE A 84 -3.77 -44.70 -9.04
C ILE A 84 -4.79 -43.56 -9.06
N ALA A 85 -6.01 -43.85 -9.52
CA ALA A 85 -7.19 -43.03 -9.31
C ALA A 85 -7.90 -43.53 -8.05
N VAL A 86 -7.92 -42.70 -7.00
CA VAL A 86 -8.50 -43.07 -5.71
C VAL A 86 -9.70 -42.20 -5.40
N LYS A 87 -10.83 -42.83 -5.07
CA LYS A 87 -12.00 -42.15 -4.52
C LYS A 87 -11.86 -42.05 -3.01
N ILE A 88 -11.76 -40.83 -2.48
CA ILE A 88 -11.47 -40.59 -1.06
C ILE A 88 -12.71 -40.87 -0.21
N ASN A 89 -12.59 -41.66 0.86
CA ASN A 89 -13.70 -42.00 1.75
C ASN A 89 -13.95 -40.94 2.83
N VAL A 90 -12.89 -40.34 3.38
CA VAL A 90 -12.98 -39.33 4.46
C VAL A 90 -12.15 -38.11 4.10
N ILE A 91 -12.70 -36.91 4.30
CA ILE A 91 -11.99 -35.66 4.03
C ILE A 91 -10.69 -35.58 4.85
N ASN A 92 -9.61 -35.11 4.25
CA ASN A 92 -8.37 -34.92 4.97
C ASN A 92 -8.43 -33.67 5.87
N THR A 93 -7.76 -33.73 7.02
CA THR A 93 -7.61 -32.61 7.96
C THR A 93 -6.18 -32.09 8.05
N GLY A 94 -5.26 -32.68 7.29
CA GLY A 94 -3.87 -32.26 7.19
C GLY A 94 -3.06 -33.14 6.23
N ALA A 95 -1.75 -33.23 6.50
CA ALA A 95 -0.83 -34.05 5.72
C ALA A 95 -1.33 -35.50 5.65
N SER A 96 -1.42 -36.05 4.45
CA SER A 96 -2.08 -37.33 4.18
C SER A 96 -1.13 -38.35 3.59
N THR A 97 -1.42 -39.62 3.84
CA THR A 97 -0.69 -40.77 3.28
C THR A 97 -1.65 -41.74 2.61
N ILE A 98 -1.12 -42.56 1.70
CA ILE A 98 -1.82 -43.71 1.12
C ILE A 98 -0.95 -44.95 1.21
N ASN A 99 -1.53 -46.07 1.63
CA ASN A 99 -0.91 -47.40 1.59
C ASN A 99 -1.68 -48.27 0.59
N VAL A 100 -1.04 -48.58 -0.54
CA VAL A 100 -1.62 -49.40 -1.61
C VAL A 100 -1.24 -50.85 -1.35
N ASP A 101 -2.25 -51.72 -1.21
CA ASP A 101 -2.10 -53.17 -1.03
C ASP A 101 -1.12 -53.60 0.08
N GLY A 102 -0.95 -52.75 1.10
CA GLY A 102 -0.06 -53.05 2.24
C GLY A 102 1.43 -52.88 1.95
N LEU A 103 1.83 -52.32 0.80
CA LEU A 103 3.24 -52.11 0.41
C LEU A 103 3.99 -51.07 1.27
N GLY A 104 3.26 -50.37 2.14
CA GLY A 104 3.78 -49.34 3.05
C GLY A 104 3.18 -47.98 2.73
N ALA A 105 2.90 -47.19 3.77
CA ALA A 105 2.31 -45.87 3.62
C ALA A 105 3.30 -44.89 2.98
N LYS A 106 2.86 -44.18 1.95
CA LYS A 106 3.61 -43.10 1.28
C LYS A 106 2.84 -41.79 1.40
N SER A 107 3.54 -40.67 1.54
CA SER A 107 2.90 -39.36 1.61
C SER A 107 2.22 -39.00 0.30
N ILE A 108 1.10 -38.31 0.38
CA ILE A 108 0.43 -37.64 -0.74
C ILE A 108 0.87 -36.18 -0.72
N LEU A 109 1.52 -35.74 -1.79
CA LEU A 109 2.01 -34.38 -1.97
C LEU A 109 1.32 -33.71 -3.16
N ASP A 110 1.31 -32.38 -3.16
CA ASP A 110 0.86 -31.59 -4.30
C ASP A 110 1.90 -31.67 -5.45
N SER A 111 1.56 -31.07 -6.59
CA SER A 111 2.45 -30.99 -7.75
C SER A 111 3.76 -30.21 -7.50
N LYS A 112 3.85 -29.47 -6.38
CA LYS A 112 5.01 -28.68 -5.97
C LYS A 112 5.84 -29.39 -4.88
N GLY A 113 5.39 -30.55 -4.41
CA GLY A 113 6.05 -31.33 -3.35
C GLY A 113 5.65 -30.96 -1.93
N ASN A 114 4.63 -30.12 -1.71
CA ASN A 114 4.14 -29.81 -0.37
C ASN A 114 3.17 -30.88 0.13
N ALA A 115 3.10 -31.05 1.45
CA ALA A 115 2.09 -31.89 2.07
C ALA A 115 0.68 -31.33 1.87
N MET A 116 -0.30 -32.21 1.73
CA MET A 116 -1.72 -31.81 1.68
C MET A 116 -2.13 -30.98 2.89
N THR A 117 -2.86 -29.90 2.63
CA THR A 117 -3.54 -29.11 3.68
C THR A 117 -4.97 -29.58 3.86
N ALA A 118 -5.59 -29.24 4.99
CA ALA A 118 -6.95 -29.63 5.33
C ALA A 118 -7.94 -29.29 4.18
N GLY A 119 -8.81 -30.24 3.84
CA GLY A 119 -9.87 -30.06 2.86
C GLY A 119 -9.47 -30.19 1.39
N LYS A 120 -8.18 -30.44 1.08
CA LYS A 120 -7.70 -30.65 -0.30
C LYS A 120 -8.17 -31.97 -0.92
N LEU A 121 -8.29 -33.02 -0.11
CA LEU A 121 -8.80 -34.35 -0.50
C LEU A 121 -10.22 -34.51 0.04
N LYS A 122 -11.23 -34.16 -0.76
CA LYS A 122 -12.64 -34.16 -0.38
C LYS A 122 -13.22 -35.59 -0.42
N SER A 123 -14.00 -35.96 0.59
CA SER A 123 -14.74 -37.22 0.61
C SER A 123 -15.65 -37.34 -0.63
N GLY A 124 -15.73 -38.54 -1.22
CA GLY A 124 -16.48 -38.86 -2.43
C GLY A 124 -15.82 -38.43 -3.74
N SER A 125 -14.78 -37.58 -3.71
CA SER A 125 -14.08 -37.10 -4.90
C SER A 125 -12.99 -38.06 -5.35
N ILE A 126 -12.73 -38.11 -6.66
CA ILE A 126 -11.72 -38.96 -7.28
C ILE A 126 -10.48 -38.14 -7.60
N TYR A 127 -9.32 -38.60 -7.15
CA TYR A 127 -8.03 -37.96 -7.39
C TYR A 127 -7.08 -38.91 -8.09
N SER A 128 -6.37 -38.42 -9.11
CA SER A 128 -5.29 -39.16 -9.76
C SER A 128 -3.95 -38.85 -9.09
N LEU A 129 -3.29 -39.88 -8.59
CA LEU A 129 -1.99 -39.83 -7.95
C LEU A 129 -0.96 -40.57 -8.80
N LYS A 130 0.27 -40.06 -8.88
CA LYS A 130 1.42 -40.80 -9.44
C LYS A 130 2.55 -40.92 -8.44
N TYR A 131 3.06 -42.13 -8.27
CA TYR A 131 4.25 -42.37 -7.46
C TYR A 131 5.50 -41.84 -8.16
N ASN A 132 6.30 -41.03 -7.49
CA ASN A 132 7.52 -40.45 -8.07
C ASN A 132 8.81 -41.22 -7.69
N GLY A 133 8.69 -42.39 -7.05
CA GLY A 133 9.81 -43.13 -6.46
C GLY A 133 9.99 -42.91 -4.96
N ILE A 134 9.30 -41.92 -4.37
CA ILE A 134 9.34 -41.63 -2.92
C ILE A 134 7.93 -41.44 -2.37
N ASN A 135 7.13 -40.57 -2.99
CA ASN A 135 5.80 -40.16 -2.56
C ASN A 135 4.80 -40.23 -3.72
N PHE A 136 3.51 -40.20 -3.42
CA PHE A 136 2.45 -40.01 -4.41
C PHE A 136 2.20 -38.52 -4.65
N ILE A 137 2.19 -38.12 -5.92
CA ILE A 137 1.97 -36.74 -6.37
C ILE A 137 0.57 -36.60 -6.95
N LEU A 138 -0.23 -35.69 -6.41
CA LEU A 138 -1.53 -35.34 -6.94
C LEU A 138 -1.38 -34.67 -8.31
N GLN A 139 -2.04 -35.21 -9.33
CA GLN A 139 -1.88 -34.79 -10.73
C GLN A 139 -2.80 -33.62 -11.14
N GLY A 140 -3.76 -33.22 -10.31
CA GLY A 140 -4.70 -32.14 -10.61
C GLY A 140 -5.27 -31.52 -9.33
N GLU A 141 -4.61 -30.48 -8.82
CA GLU A 141 -5.01 -29.78 -7.59
C GLU A 141 -6.11 -28.72 -7.84
N GLY A 142 -6.38 -28.37 -9.10
CA GLY A 142 -7.11 -27.14 -9.44
C GLY A 142 -6.25 -25.88 -9.21
N GLY A 143 -6.76 -24.71 -9.60
CA GLY A 143 -6.08 -23.44 -9.32
C GLY A 143 -6.20 -23.05 -7.84
N GLY A 144 -5.11 -22.56 -7.24
CA GLY A 144 -5.12 -21.99 -5.89
C GLY A 144 -5.24 -20.47 -5.93
N GLY A 145 -6.11 -19.89 -5.10
CA GLY A 145 -6.26 -18.43 -4.98
C GLY A 145 -7.08 -18.05 -3.76
N THR A 146 -6.68 -16.97 -3.07
CA THR A 146 -7.37 -16.45 -1.88
C THR A 146 -8.20 -15.21 -2.15
N ALA A 147 -8.21 -14.71 -3.40
CA ALA A 147 -9.02 -13.57 -3.78
C ALA A 147 -10.51 -13.88 -3.55
N GLY A 148 -11.22 -12.95 -2.90
CA GLY A 148 -12.66 -12.87 -2.89
C GLY A 148 -13.17 -11.94 -3.99
N ALA A 149 -14.49 -11.91 -4.19
CA ALA A 149 -15.10 -11.04 -5.20
C ALA A 149 -14.74 -9.55 -4.99
N GLY A 150 -14.63 -9.11 -3.72
CA GLY A 150 -14.26 -7.74 -3.38
C GLY A 150 -12.81 -7.36 -3.72
N ASP A 151 -11.94 -8.33 -3.99
CA ASP A 151 -10.52 -8.10 -4.32
C ASP A 151 -10.29 -7.97 -5.84
N VAL A 152 -11.28 -8.33 -6.64
CA VAL A 152 -11.18 -8.41 -8.10
C VAL A 152 -12.04 -7.32 -8.75
N LEU A 153 -11.50 -6.66 -9.77
CA LEU A 153 -12.18 -5.57 -10.47
C LEU A 153 -13.56 -6.00 -10.98
N GLY A 154 -14.56 -5.14 -10.79
CA GLY A 154 -15.92 -5.31 -11.30
C GLY A 154 -15.95 -5.84 -12.73
N GLY A 155 -16.65 -6.96 -12.94
CA GLY A 155 -16.82 -7.58 -14.26
C GLY A 155 -15.65 -8.44 -14.74
N LYS A 156 -14.55 -8.58 -13.98
CA LYS A 156 -13.51 -9.58 -14.24
C LYS A 156 -13.85 -10.89 -13.54
N THR A 157 -13.61 -12.03 -14.20
CA THR A 157 -13.82 -13.35 -13.63
C THR A 157 -12.54 -13.90 -13.01
N PHE A 158 -12.69 -14.72 -11.97
CA PHE A 158 -11.59 -15.43 -11.32
C PHE A 158 -12.12 -16.74 -10.72
N THR A 159 -11.21 -17.63 -10.32
CA THR A 159 -11.55 -18.93 -9.71
C THR A 159 -10.85 -19.08 -8.37
N ASN A 160 -11.55 -19.64 -7.38
CA ASN A 160 -10.96 -20.10 -6.11
C ASN A 160 -11.62 -21.43 -5.69
N ASP A 161 -11.38 -21.89 -4.46
CA ASP A 161 -11.91 -23.17 -3.95
C ASP A 161 -13.45 -23.26 -3.92
N VAL A 162 -14.16 -22.13 -4.12
CA VAL A 162 -15.63 -22.05 -4.23
C VAL A 162 -16.11 -22.17 -5.70
N GLY A 163 -15.20 -22.06 -6.67
CA GLY A 163 -15.48 -22.12 -8.11
C GLY A 163 -15.32 -20.78 -8.81
N ASP A 164 -15.98 -20.63 -9.96
CA ASP A 164 -15.96 -19.43 -10.79
C ASP A 164 -16.72 -18.29 -10.11
N GLN A 165 -16.09 -17.12 -10.03
CA GLN A 165 -16.65 -15.91 -9.42
C GLN A 165 -16.40 -14.70 -10.31
N THR A 166 -17.18 -13.64 -10.07
CA THR A 166 -17.01 -12.33 -10.72
C THR A 166 -16.64 -11.29 -9.68
N GLY A 167 -15.63 -10.48 -9.99
CA GLY A 167 -15.17 -9.39 -9.16
C GLY A 167 -16.24 -8.30 -8.96
N THR A 168 -16.19 -7.66 -7.81
CA THR A 168 -17.10 -6.59 -7.37
C THR A 168 -16.36 -5.32 -6.95
N MET A 169 -15.03 -5.29 -7.02
CA MET A 169 -14.25 -4.09 -6.69
C MET A 169 -14.62 -2.93 -7.63
N VAL A 170 -15.04 -1.81 -7.04
CA VAL A 170 -15.43 -0.60 -7.78
C VAL A 170 -14.22 -0.01 -8.51
N ASN A 171 -14.38 0.29 -9.80
CA ASN A 171 -13.39 1.04 -10.57
C ASN A 171 -13.60 2.55 -10.36
N ARG A 172 -12.63 3.24 -9.77
CA ARG A 172 -12.66 4.70 -9.57
C ARG A 172 -11.88 5.47 -10.63
N GLY A 173 -11.13 4.78 -11.49
CA GLY A 173 -10.31 5.40 -12.54
C GLY A 173 -9.26 6.35 -11.96
N SER A 174 -9.14 7.53 -12.58
CA SER A 174 -8.26 8.61 -12.13
C SER A 174 -9.03 9.53 -11.20
N VAL A 175 -8.60 9.63 -9.94
CA VAL A 175 -9.26 10.46 -8.92
C VAL A 175 -8.44 11.70 -8.63
N THR A 176 -9.04 12.88 -8.79
CA THR A 176 -8.44 14.15 -8.38
C THR A 176 -9.08 14.62 -7.08
N ILE A 177 -8.25 14.82 -6.05
CA ILE A 177 -8.68 15.32 -4.74
C ILE A 177 -8.32 16.80 -4.65
N THR A 178 -9.31 17.66 -4.37
CA THR A 178 -9.07 19.06 -4.05
C THR A 178 -8.94 19.20 -2.54
N PRO A 179 -7.81 19.68 -2.00
CA PRO A 179 -7.67 19.92 -0.58
C PRO A 179 -8.74 20.87 -0.03
N GLY A 180 -9.05 20.72 1.26
CA GLY A 180 -9.91 21.61 2.01
C GLY A 180 -9.46 21.68 3.46
N THR A 181 -10.21 22.42 4.30
CA THR A 181 -9.93 22.51 5.74
C THR A 181 -10.28 21.23 6.51
N ALA A 182 -11.06 20.33 5.89
CA ALA A 182 -11.41 19.02 6.43
C ALA A 182 -10.72 17.88 5.66
N ASN A 183 -10.49 16.76 6.35
CA ASN A 183 -9.93 15.55 5.75
C ASN A 183 -10.78 15.08 4.56
N GLN A 184 -10.12 14.87 3.43
CA GLN A 184 -10.75 14.32 2.23
C GLN A 184 -10.52 12.80 2.21
N ALA A 185 -11.61 12.03 2.14
CA ALA A 185 -11.50 10.58 2.13
C ALA A 185 -11.07 10.05 0.75
N ILE A 186 -10.12 9.13 0.75
CA ILE A 186 -9.81 8.31 -0.43
C ILE A 186 -10.77 7.11 -0.38
N LEU A 187 -11.74 7.09 -1.29
CA LEU A 187 -12.74 6.02 -1.30
C LEU A 187 -12.11 4.70 -1.79
N ALA A 188 -12.50 3.58 -1.16
CA ALA A 188 -12.00 2.24 -1.47
C ALA A 188 -12.30 1.81 -2.92
N GLY A 189 -11.47 0.96 -3.51
CA GLY A 189 -11.62 0.47 -4.88
C GLY A 189 -10.37 0.66 -5.72
N TYR A 190 -10.45 0.34 -7.00
CA TYR A 190 -9.34 0.43 -7.94
C TYR A 190 -9.13 1.87 -8.41
N HIS A 191 -7.92 2.38 -8.23
CA HIS A 191 -7.46 3.66 -8.77
C HIS A 191 -6.41 3.35 -9.85
N ASN A 192 -6.53 3.99 -11.02
CA ASN A 192 -5.70 3.65 -12.19
C ASN A 192 -4.28 4.26 -12.16
N GLY A 193 -3.87 4.87 -11.04
CA GLY A 193 -2.58 5.54 -10.89
C GLY A 193 -2.47 6.92 -11.56
N GLY A 194 -3.48 7.37 -12.31
CA GLY A 194 -3.51 8.71 -12.91
C GLY A 194 -4.01 9.83 -11.99
N GLY A 195 -4.53 9.46 -10.81
CA GLY A 195 -5.06 10.39 -9.83
C GLY A 195 -3.99 11.18 -9.07
N TYR A 196 -4.38 12.29 -8.45
CA TYR A 196 -3.49 13.13 -7.64
C TYR A 196 -4.29 14.03 -6.68
N VAL A 197 -3.60 14.54 -5.65
CA VAL A 197 -4.11 15.63 -4.81
C VAL A 197 -3.62 16.94 -5.42
N LYS A 198 -4.53 17.91 -5.66
CA LYS A 198 -4.14 19.21 -6.23
C LYS A 198 -3.19 19.93 -5.28
N GLY A 199 -2.06 20.39 -5.81
CA GLY A 199 -1.25 21.42 -5.16
C GLY A 199 -1.87 22.81 -5.38
N ASP A 200 -1.43 23.77 -4.57
CA ASP A 200 -1.73 25.19 -4.76
C ASP A 200 -0.41 25.96 -4.84
N THR A 201 -0.19 26.69 -5.92
CA THR A 201 1.03 27.48 -6.12
C THR A 201 1.14 28.64 -5.12
N ASN A 202 0.04 29.00 -4.46
CA ASN A 202 0.03 30.00 -3.41
C ASN A 202 0.47 29.45 -2.05
N LEU A 203 0.76 28.15 -1.91
CA LEU A 203 1.40 27.57 -0.73
C LEU A 203 2.89 27.91 -0.68
N ILE A 204 3.16 29.21 -0.48
CA ILE A 204 4.49 29.80 -0.36
C ILE A 204 4.58 30.59 0.94
N ALA A 205 5.78 30.68 1.51
CA ALA A 205 6.01 31.34 2.80
C ALA A 205 5.46 32.78 2.85
N GLY A 206 5.62 33.54 1.76
CA GLY A 206 5.15 34.92 1.65
C GLY A 206 3.63 35.10 1.70
N ASN A 207 2.83 34.06 1.47
CA ASN A 207 1.36 34.12 1.57
C ASN A 207 0.84 33.65 2.94
N ILE A 208 1.72 33.09 3.78
CA ILE A 208 1.36 32.51 5.06
C ILE A 208 1.81 33.46 6.16
N LYS A 209 0.92 33.74 7.13
CA LYS A 209 1.21 34.62 8.27
C LYS A 209 2.51 34.19 8.98
N ASN A 210 3.38 35.15 9.28
CA ASN A 210 4.66 34.88 9.94
C ASN A 210 4.53 33.94 11.14
N GLY A 211 5.31 32.86 11.13
CA GLY A 211 5.35 31.84 12.20
C GLY A 211 4.27 30.75 12.12
N VAL A 212 3.29 30.84 11.20
CA VAL A 212 2.33 29.76 10.96
C VAL A 212 2.95 28.72 10.04
N ASN A 213 2.89 27.44 10.39
CA ASN A 213 3.34 26.35 9.52
C ASN A 213 2.13 25.66 8.86
N ILE A 214 2.10 25.61 7.53
CA ILE A 214 1.08 24.90 6.76
C ILE A 214 1.80 23.86 5.88
N PHE A 215 1.60 22.58 6.17
CA PHE A 215 2.20 21.46 5.44
C PHE A 215 3.73 21.55 5.28
N GLY A 216 4.44 22.06 6.30
CA GLY A 216 5.89 22.22 6.26
C GLY A 216 6.37 23.57 5.72
N VAL A 217 5.50 24.40 5.16
CA VAL A 217 5.83 25.77 4.74
C VAL A 217 5.58 26.73 5.90
N THR A 218 6.65 27.22 6.52
CA THR A 218 6.58 28.25 7.56
C THR A 218 6.36 29.61 6.93
N GLY A 219 5.37 30.35 7.41
CA GLY A 219 5.03 31.67 6.90
C GLY A 219 6.05 32.73 7.25
N GLU A 220 6.20 33.67 6.32
CA GLU A 220 7.09 34.83 6.38
C GLU A 220 6.34 36.15 6.12
N LEU A 221 5.02 36.11 5.87
CA LEU A 221 4.23 37.32 5.58
C LEU A 221 4.33 38.32 6.75
N GLU A 222 4.89 39.49 6.46
CA GLU A 222 5.15 40.56 7.42
C GLU A 222 3.94 41.48 7.64
N MET A 223 3.98 42.22 8.75
CA MET A 223 2.99 43.27 9.02
C MET A 223 3.16 44.47 8.09
N SER A 224 2.03 45.07 7.70
CA SER A 224 2.01 46.35 6.98
C SER A 224 1.52 47.47 7.90
N ALA A 225 2.05 48.68 7.70
CA ALA A 225 1.56 49.88 8.35
C ALA A 225 0.14 50.20 7.88
N GLY A 226 -0.67 50.80 8.75
CA GLY A 226 -2.07 51.08 8.46
C GLY A 226 -2.76 51.89 9.54
N ASN A 227 -4.05 52.16 9.32
CA ASN A 227 -4.84 53.06 10.16
C ASN A 227 -5.52 52.34 11.34
N ALA A 228 -5.38 51.02 11.47
CA ALA A 228 -5.91 50.33 12.64
C ALA A 228 -5.00 50.62 13.83
N ILE A 229 -5.44 51.54 14.69
CA ILE A 229 -4.70 51.95 15.88
C ILE A 229 -4.56 50.76 16.83
N ILE A 230 -3.32 50.40 17.14
CA ILE A 230 -2.97 49.36 18.10
C ILE A 230 -2.61 49.95 19.47
N TYR A 231 -2.22 51.22 19.50
CA TYR A 231 -1.96 52.00 20.70
C TYR A 231 -2.29 53.48 20.44
N GLU A 232 -2.96 54.12 21.40
CA GLU A 232 -3.27 55.55 21.37
C GLU A 232 -3.09 56.14 22.77
N ALA A 233 -2.34 57.22 22.85
CA ALA A 233 -2.30 58.13 23.98
C ALA A 233 -2.93 59.46 23.55
N ARG A 234 -4.05 59.81 24.19
CA ARG A 234 -4.77 61.07 23.96
C ARG A 234 -4.47 62.10 25.04
N GLU A 235 -3.81 61.69 26.09
CA GLU A 235 -3.32 62.56 27.12
C GLU A 235 -2.12 63.38 26.64
N ILE A 236 -1.89 64.50 27.31
CA ILE A 236 -0.66 65.28 27.16
C ILE A 236 0.50 64.42 27.66
N ILE A 237 1.50 64.22 26.81
CA ILE A 237 2.79 63.63 27.17
C ILE A 237 3.84 64.73 27.06
N ASP A 238 4.40 65.17 28.17
CA ASP A 238 5.39 66.24 28.18
C ASP A 238 6.53 66.05 29.19
N THR A 239 7.64 66.72 28.93
CA THR A 239 8.79 66.81 29.83
C THR A 239 9.52 68.13 29.64
N SER A 240 10.14 68.64 30.70
CA SER A 240 11.07 69.76 30.66
C SER A 240 12.53 69.32 30.85
N ASP A 241 12.81 68.02 30.80
CA ASP A 241 14.16 67.49 30.89
C ASP A 241 15.00 67.89 29.67
N THR A 242 16.27 68.21 29.94
CA THR A 242 17.23 68.60 28.91
C THR A 242 17.96 67.43 28.27
N LEU A 243 17.70 66.22 28.75
CA LEU A 243 18.22 64.95 28.22
C LEU A 243 17.06 64.09 27.72
N PRO A 244 17.27 63.23 26.71
CA PRO A 244 16.23 62.33 26.21
C PRO A 244 15.59 61.47 27.31
N GLU A 245 14.34 61.77 27.65
CA GLU A 245 13.55 61.02 28.62
C GLU A 245 12.63 60.04 27.89
N LYS A 246 12.57 58.79 28.36
CA LYS A 246 11.67 57.77 27.81
C LYS A 246 10.26 58.03 28.31
N MET A 247 9.36 58.39 27.40
CA MET A 247 7.99 58.74 27.76
C MET A 247 7.01 57.57 27.64
N ARG A 248 7.16 56.74 26.59
CA ARG A 248 6.30 55.58 26.33
C ARG A 248 7.09 54.48 25.65
N GLU A 249 6.79 53.23 25.97
CA GLU A 249 7.31 52.03 25.33
C GLU A 249 6.17 51.06 25.01
N VAL A 250 6.01 50.73 23.74
CA VAL A 250 4.99 49.80 23.25
C VAL A 250 5.68 48.54 22.72
N THR A 251 5.37 47.39 23.31
CA THR A 251 5.92 46.09 22.88
C THR A 251 4.97 45.40 21.91
N VAL A 252 5.49 44.97 20.76
CA VAL A 252 4.74 44.33 19.67
C VAL A 252 5.30 42.95 19.33
N ASN A 253 4.41 42.02 18.98
CA ASN A 253 4.74 40.60 18.80
C ASN A 253 5.23 40.21 17.40
N TYR A 254 5.27 41.15 16.47
CA TYR A 254 5.52 40.85 15.06
C TYR A 254 6.52 41.84 14.45
N LYS A 255 7.38 41.32 13.57
CA LYS A 255 8.15 42.16 12.65
C LYS A 255 7.26 42.75 11.56
N GLY A 256 7.70 43.85 10.95
CA GLY A 256 7.02 44.51 9.85
C GLY A 256 6.88 46.02 10.05
N TYR A 257 6.00 46.63 9.27
CA TYR A 257 5.78 48.07 9.26
C TYR A 257 4.69 48.53 10.22
N TYR A 258 4.94 49.65 10.89
CA TYR A 258 4.04 50.30 11.85
C TYR A 258 3.94 51.78 11.52
N ARG A 259 2.73 52.33 11.48
CA ARG A 259 2.50 53.76 11.34
C ARG A 259 2.64 54.42 12.70
N VAL A 260 3.52 55.39 12.84
CA VAL A 260 3.65 56.19 14.05
C VAL A 260 3.18 57.60 13.76
N GLU A 261 2.25 58.08 14.57
CA GLU A 261 1.67 59.42 14.41
C GLU A 261 1.76 60.19 15.72
N PHE A 262 2.19 61.44 15.63
CA PHE A 262 2.15 62.35 16.78
C PHE A 262 2.17 63.81 16.35
N TYR A 263 1.68 64.69 17.22
CA TYR A 263 1.86 66.14 17.07
C TYR A 263 2.76 66.68 18.17
N LEU A 264 3.95 67.15 17.80
CA LEU A 264 4.94 67.75 18.70
C LEU A 264 4.74 69.27 18.74
N ARG A 265 4.78 69.86 19.94
CA ARG A 265 4.60 71.30 20.15
C ARG A 265 5.59 71.87 21.16
N SER A 266 6.11 73.06 20.84
CA SER A 266 6.84 73.93 21.79
C SER A 266 5.91 75.02 22.31
N TYR A 267 6.07 75.40 23.58
CA TYR A 267 5.38 76.53 24.22
C TYR A 267 6.37 77.59 24.72
N GLY A 268 7.49 77.75 24.02
CA GLY A 268 8.53 78.70 24.38
C GLY A 268 9.51 78.95 23.23
N SER A 269 10.64 79.57 23.56
CA SER A 269 11.72 79.88 22.61
C SER A 269 12.79 78.79 22.52
N ALA A 270 12.73 77.76 23.36
CA ALA A 270 13.67 76.63 23.31
C ALA A 270 13.31 75.65 22.18
N LEU A 271 14.29 74.87 21.74
CA LEU A 271 14.06 73.72 20.87
C LEU A 271 13.47 72.59 21.72
N VAL A 272 12.40 71.98 21.23
CA VAL A 272 11.84 70.76 21.81
C VAL A 272 11.96 69.63 20.81
N TYR A 273 12.12 68.41 21.31
CA TYR A 273 12.43 67.24 20.50
C TYR A 273 11.46 66.11 20.82
N ALA A 274 11.11 65.35 19.77
CA ALA A 274 10.50 64.04 19.88
C ALA A 274 11.26 63.04 19.02
N GLN A 275 11.56 61.89 19.59
CA GLN A 275 12.30 60.83 18.92
C GLN A 275 11.56 59.50 19.09
N ILE A 276 11.42 58.76 18.00
CA ILE A 276 10.91 57.39 18.02
C ILE A 276 12.09 56.45 17.82
N ARG A 277 12.17 55.44 18.68
CA ARG A 277 13.11 54.33 18.55
C ARG A 277 12.37 53.04 18.25
N ALA A 278 12.86 52.29 17.27
CA ALA A 278 12.46 50.91 17.01
C ALA A 278 13.59 49.99 17.50
N ASN A 279 13.32 49.14 18.50
CA ASN A 279 14.34 48.27 19.11
C ASN A 279 15.64 49.02 19.48
N ASN A 280 15.50 50.17 20.14
CA ASN A 280 16.57 51.11 20.52
C ASN A 280 17.26 51.88 19.38
N SER A 281 16.98 51.58 18.11
CA SER A 281 17.49 52.35 16.99
C SER A 281 16.61 53.55 16.70
N VAL A 282 17.20 54.74 16.57
CA VAL A 282 16.47 55.97 16.22
C VAL A 282 15.95 55.85 14.80
N VAL A 283 14.63 55.95 14.63
CA VAL A 283 13.94 55.84 13.33
C VAL A 283 13.23 57.13 12.93
N ILE A 284 12.80 57.93 13.90
CA ILE A 284 12.21 59.26 13.67
C ILE A 284 12.81 60.22 14.69
N GLU A 285 13.19 61.41 14.25
CA GLU A 285 13.51 62.54 15.12
C GLU A 285 12.88 63.82 14.55
N LYS A 286 12.14 64.54 15.39
CA LYS A 286 11.49 65.80 15.05
C LYS A 286 11.88 66.85 16.10
N SER A 287 12.02 68.09 15.66
CA SER A 287 12.22 69.22 16.55
C SER A 287 11.44 70.45 16.10
N VAL A 288 11.00 71.27 17.06
CA VAL A 288 10.32 72.54 16.83
C VAL A 288 10.73 73.56 17.87
N THR A 289 10.51 74.84 17.60
CA THR A 289 10.81 75.94 18.53
C THR A 289 9.85 77.11 18.30
N ASN A 290 10.00 78.20 19.06
CA ASN A 290 9.29 79.47 18.91
C ASN A 290 7.77 79.31 18.89
N ASN A 291 7.23 78.60 19.88
CA ASN A 291 5.80 78.31 20.00
C ASN A 291 5.20 77.56 18.77
N GLY A 292 6.04 76.88 17.99
CA GLY A 292 5.66 76.13 16.81
C GLY A 292 5.18 74.70 17.12
N GLY A 293 4.67 74.02 16.09
CA GLY A 293 4.28 72.62 16.16
C GLY A 293 4.47 71.89 14.84
N VAL A 294 4.66 70.56 14.92
CA VAL A 294 4.87 69.68 13.77
C VAL A 294 4.06 68.40 13.95
N TYR A 295 3.35 68.01 12.90
CA TYR A 295 2.67 66.72 12.81
C TYR A 295 3.59 65.70 12.14
N CYS A 296 3.67 64.50 12.72
CA CYS A 296 4.38 63.35 12.20
C CYS A 296 3.35 62.25 11.90
N SER A 297 3.45 61.63 10.72
CA SER A 297 2.76 60.40 10.35
C SER A 297 3.69 59.65 9.40
N GLU A 298 4.46 58.73 9.97
CA GLU A 298 5.55 58.03 9.27
C GLU A 298 5.50 56.53 9.57
N ASP A 299 5.85 55.72 8.57
CA ASP A 299 5.90 54.26 8.71
C ASP A 299 7.32 53.84 9.12
N ILE A 300 7.43 53.12 10.23
CA ILE A 300 8.68 52.56 10.76
C ILE A 300 8.70 51.04 10.56
N TYR A 301 9.88 50.47 10.38
CA TYR A 301 10.05 49.02 10.24
C TYR A 301 10.70 48.41 11.49
N LEU A 302 10.11 47.33 11.99
CA LEU A 302 10.72 46.46 12.99
C LEU A 302 11.22 45.19 12.31
N SER A 303 12.52 44.95 12.37
CA SER A 303 13.17 43.74 11.80
C SER A 303 12.91 42.46 12.60
N ALA A 304 12.48 42.61 13.86
CA ALA A 304 12.08 41.54 14.76
C ALA A 304 11.01 42.07 15.73
N PRO A 305 10.20 41.20 16.36
CA PRO A 305 9.35 41.59 17.49
C PRO A 305 10.15 42.38 18.53
N GLY A 306 9.53 43.37 19.16
CA GLY A 306 10.22 44.22 20.13
C GLY A 306 9.49 45.53 20.41
N THR A 307 10.20 46.64 20.56
CA THR A 307 9.67 47.88 21.13
C THR A 307 9.63 49.06 20.17
N ILE A 308 8.58 49.87 20.29
CA ILE A 308 8.47 51.21 19.72
C ILE A 308 8.41 52.19 20.89
N THR A 309 9.41 53.06 20.98
CA THR A 309 9.61 53.91 22.16
C THR A 309 9.62 55.39 21.79
N LEU A 310 8.82 56.19 22.49
CA LEU A 310 8.80 57.66 22.39
C LEU A 310 9.75 58.26 23.43
N TYR A 311 10.68 59.10 22.97
CA TYR A 311 11.53 59.93 23.80
C TYR A 311 11.23 61.41 23.56
N LEU A 312 11.23 62.21 24.62
CA LEU A 312 11.08 63.67 24.57
C LEU A 312 12.22 64.34 25.35
N TRP A 313 12.61 65.54 24.91
CA TRP A 313 13.49 66.44 25.67
C TRP A 313 13.42 67.86 25.10
N THR A 314 14.00 68.81 25.81
CA THR A 314 14.08 70.23 25.44
C THR A 314 15.52 70.74 25.49
N SER A 315 15.85 71.80 24.78
CA SER A 315 17.15 72.47 24.91
C SER A 315 17.25 73.34 26.17
N SER A 316 16.15 73.53 26.90
CA SER A 316 16.10 74.31 28.14
C SER A 316 14.93 73.88 29.02
N SER A 317 15.19 73.71 30.32
CA SER A 317 14.16 73.38 31.32
C SER A 317 13.07 74.44 31.53
N SER A 318 13.18 75.58 30.85
CA SER A 318 12.16 76.65 30.83
C SER A 318 11.02 76.40 29.84
N THR A 319 11.10 75.37 28.99
CA THR A 319 10.09 75.03 27.98
C THR A 319 9.88 73.52 27.94
N SER A 320 8.63 73.06 28.00
CA SER A 320 8.33 71.62 27.89
C SER A 320 8.23 71.16 26.44
N SER A 321 8.81 69.99 26.13
CA SER A 321 8.52 69.23 24.91
C SER A 321 7.21 68.48 25.09
N ARG A 322 6.21 68.74 24.26
CA ARG A 322 4.88 68.15 24.40
C ARG A 322 4.44 67.41 23.13
N VAL A 323 3.91 66.21 23.31
CA VAL A 323 3.25 65.41 22.27
C VAL A 323 1.80 65.12 22.67
N GLU A 324 0.87 65.33 21.73
CA GLU A 324 -0.54 64.93 21.84
C GLU A 324 -1.28 65.02 20.48
N PRO A 325 -1.96 63.97 19.99
CA PRO A 325 -1.91 62.59 20.48
C PRO A 325 -0.60 61.90 20.07
N PHE A 326 -0.35 60.70 20.61
CA PHE A 326 0.64 59.75 20.11
C PHE A 326 -0.05 58.43 19.80
N SER A 327 0.09 57.92 18.58
CA SER A 327 -0.54 56.67 18.17
C SER A 327 0.38 55.80 17.32
N ILE A 328 0.14 54.49 17.42
CA ILE A 328 0.77 53.48 16.59
C ILE A 328 -0.34 52.70 15.89
N GLY A 329 -0.26 52.58 14.57
CA GLY A 329 -1.24 51.92 13.73
C GLY A 329 -0.65 50.84 12.83
N THR A 330 -1.46 49.84 12.48
CA THR A 330 -1.08 48.78 11.52
C THR A 330 -2.29 48.39 10.65
N THR A 331 -2.15 47.34 9.83
CA THR A 331 -3.30 46.70 9.16
C THR A 331 -4.05 45.69 10.04
N MET A 332 -3.51 45.34 11.22
CA MET A 332 -4.11 44.36 12.16
C MET A 332 -4.47 45.01 13.51
N LYS A 333 -5.39 44.39 14.26
CA LYS A 333 -5.77 44.81 15.64
C LYS A 333 -5.26 43.78 16.66
N ASN A 334 -5.18 44.17 17.94
CA ASN A 334 -4.89 43.30 19.10
C ASN A 334 -3.52 42.60 19.07
N ILE A 335 -2.45 43.36 18.78
CA ILE A 335 -1.08 42.82 18.68
C ILE A 335 -0.08 43.41 19.68
N VAL A 336 -0.54 44.36 20.51
CA VAL A 336 0.25 44.94 21.61
C VAL A 336 0.33 43.92 22.74
N GLN A 337 1.55 43.66 23.21
CA GLN A 337 1.81 42.76 24.33
C GLN A 337 1.75 43.49 25.66
N SER A 338 2.35 44.67 25.72
CA SER A 338 2.40 45.52 26.91
C SER A 338 2.68 46.97 26.52
N VAL A 339 2.29 47.89 27.42
CA VAL A 339 2.63 49.31 27.37
C VAL A 339 3.25 49.67 28.71
N THR A 340 4.35 50.41 28.70
CA THR A 340 5.01 50.92 29.92
C THR A 340 5.48 52.35 29.69
#